data_AF-A0A8T6W659-F1
#
_entry.id   AF-A0A8T6W659-F1
#
_cell.length_a   1.000
_cell.length_b   1.000
_cell.length_c   1.000
_cell.angle_alpha   90.00
_cell.angle_beta   90.00
_cell.angle_gamma   90.00
#
_symmetry.space_group_name_H-M   'P 1'
#
loop_
_entity.id
_entity.type
_entity.pdbx_description
1 polymer ?
#
loop_
_entity_poly.entity_id
_entity_poly.type
_entity_poly.pdbx_seq_one_letter_code
_entity_poly.pdbx_strand_id
1 'polypeptide(L)'
;SNIVLIGTAHVSEKSVEEVREAIRKHRPDIVAVELDPARYKVLTGQREWKDLPITRIISGTNPYFFIAQAFLSAMQRRIGMEQGVEPGAEMLAAIQVAEEEELKVLLADRDISITLKRA
;
A
#
# COMPACT_ATOMS: atom_id res chain seq x y z
N SER A 1 1.40 -24.33 14.92
CA SER A 1 1.67 -23.02 14.29
C SER A 1 1.33 -21.93 15.27
N ASN A 2 2.22 -20.96 15.47
CA ASN A 2 1.95 -19.77 16.28
C ASN A 2 1.62 -18.61 15.33
N ILE A 3 0.59 -17.83 15.63
CA ILE A 3 0.16 -16.69 14.81
C ILE A 3 0.08 -15.47 15.73
N VAL A 4 0.74 -14.39 15.32
CA VAL A 4 0.65 -13.09 15.96
C VAL A 4 -0.10 -12.15 15.01
N LEU A 5 -1.23 -11.62 15.46
CA LEU A 5 -2.01 -10.65 14.70
C LEU A 5 -1.72 -9.25 15.23
N ILE A 6 -1.29 -8.35 14.34
CA ILE A 6 -1.03 -6.95 14.67
C ILE A 6 -2.12 -6.12 14.00
N GLY A 7 -3.00 -5.53 14.82
CA GLY A 7 -3.97 -4.55 14.33
C GLY A 7 -3.30 -3.20 14.15
N THR A 8 -3.44 -2.59 12.98
CA THR A 8 -2.86 -1.28 12.69
C THR A 8 -3.96 -0.24 12.43
N ALA A 9 -3.65 1.02 12.74
CA ALA A 9 -4.43 2.15 12.25
C ALA A 9 -3.74 2.68 10.98
N HIS A 10 -4.40 2.50 9.82
CA HIS A 10 -3.98 3.16 8.58
C HIS A 10 -3.89 4.67 8.86
N VAL A 11 -2.70 5.25 8.68
CA VAL A 11 -2.38 6.65 9.02
C VAL A 11 -2.03 6.87 10.51
N SER A 12 -1.14 6.04 11.07
CA SER A 12 -0.56 6.27 12.40
C SER A 12 0.93 5.95 12.46
N GLU A 13 1.74 6.93 12.85
CA GLU A 13 3.18 6.74 13.09
C GLU A 13 3.42 5.71 14.19
N LYS A 14 2.54 5.68 15.18
CA LYS A 14 2.56 4.68 16.25
C LYS A 14 2.39 3.27 15.69
N SER A 15 1.48 3.06 14.73
CA SER A 15 1.30 1.74 14.09
C SER A 15 2.51 1.32 13.26
N VAL A 16 3.23 2.27 12.65
CA VAL A 16 4.49 1.99 11.96
C VAL A 16 5.52 1.43 12.93
N GLU A 17 5.73 2.11 14.06
CA GLU A 17 6.71 1.66 15.07
C GLU A 17 6.29 0.33 15.71
N GLU A 18 5.02 0.17 16.11
CA GLU A 18 4.50 -1.07 16.69
C GLU A 18 4.75 -2.28 15.78
N VAL A 19 4.59 -2.12 14.47
CA VAL A 19 4.87 -3.18 13.49
C VAL A 19 6.37 -3.51 13.45
N ARG A 20 7.24 -2.50 13.41
CA ARG A 20 8.70 -2.70 13.39
C ARG A 20 9.18 -3.44 14.65
N GLU A 21 8.73 -2.97 15.81
CA GLU A 21 9.06 -3.57 17.10
C GLU A 21 8.55 -5.02 17.19
N ALA A 22 7.31 -5.27 16.79
CA ALA A 22 6.71 -6.59 16.88
C ALA A 22 7.45 -7.62 16.00
N ILE A 23 7.82 -7.27 14.76
CA ILE A 23 8.57 -8.16 13.87
C ILE A 23 9.93 -8.50 14.48
N ARG A 24 10.68 -7.49 14.93
CA ARG A 24 12.01 -7.69 15.55
C ARG A 24 11.93 -8.50 16.85
N LYS A 25 10.89 -8.27 17.65
CA LYS A 25 10.67 -8.98 18.92
C LYS A 25 10.29 -10.44 18.69
N HIS A 26 9.38 -10.70 17.77
CA HIS A 26 8.83 -12.04 17.57
C HIS A 26 9.66 -12.90 16.60
N ARG A 27 10.46 -12.28 15.72
CA ARG A 27 11.27 -12.94 14.67
C ARG A 27 10.54 -14.11 14.01
N PRO A 28 9.38 -13.86 13.39
CA PRO A 28 8.60 -14.93 12.76
C PRO A 28 9.32 -15.47 11.52
N ASP A 29 8.98 -16.69 11.09
CA ASP A 29 9.49 -17.25 9.83
C ASP A 29 8.92 -16.52 8.59
N ILE A 30 7.72 -15.96 8.73
CA ILE A 30 6.95 -15.31 7.66
C ILE A 30 6.23 -14.08 8.21
N VAL A 31 6.30 -12.96 7.50
CA VAL A 31 5.49 -11.77 7.71
C VAL A 31 4.43 -11.72 6.61
N ALA A 32 3.17 -11.91 7.00
CA ALA A 32 2.02 -11.80 6.09
C ALA A 32 1.40 -10.40 6.20
N VAL A 33 1.25 -9.72 5.06
CA VAL A 33 0.74 -8.34 4.99
C VAL A 33 -0.59 -8.35 4.23
N GLU A 34 -1.62 -7.68 4.77
CA GLU A 34 -2.94 -7.49 4.14
C GLU A 34 -2.83 -6.52 2.95
N LEU A 35 -2.21 -7.00 1.87
CA LEU A 35 -1.86 -6.17 0.73
C LEU A 35 -1.88 -6.98 -0.56
N ASP A 36 -2.61 -6.52 -1.58
CA ASP A 36 -2.68 -7.20 -2.86
C ASP A 36 -1.46 -6.88 -3.76
N PRO A 37 -1.16 -7.71 -4.78
CA PRO A 37 0.00 -7.51 -5.63
C PRO A 37 0.05 -6.18 -6.39
N ALA A 38 -1.10 -5.61 -6.77
CA ALA A 38 -1.14 -4.32 -7.45
C ALA A 38 -0.78 -3.20 -6.48
N ARG A 39 -1.34 -3.20 -5.27
CA ARG A 39 -0.99 -2.22 -4.22
C ARG A 39 0.46 -2.38 -3.75
N TYR A 40 0.98 -3.60 -3.62
CA TYR A 40 2.39 -3.84 -3.31
C TYR A 40 3.32 -3.13 -4.29
N LYS A 41 3.10 -3.29 -5.60
CA LYS A 41 3.92 -2.61 -6.63
C LYS A 41 3.86 -1.08 -6.55
N VAL A 42 2.73 -0.53 -6.10
CA VAL A 42 2.59 0.91 -5.90
C VAL A 42 3.37 1.38 -4.68
N LEU A 43 3.25 0.68 -3.55
CA LEU A 43 3.91 1.05 -2.29
C LEU A 43 5.43 0.87 -2.35
N THR A 44 5.93 -0.17 -3.03
CA THR A 44 7.37 -0.42 -3.16
C THR A 44 8.03 0.34 -4.31
N GLY A 45 7.28 1.13 -5.07
CA GLY A 45 7.80 1.84 -6.25
C GLY A 45 8.15 0.92 -7.43
N GLN A 46 7.84 -0.37 -7.37
CA GLN A 46 8.03 -1.35 -8.47
C GLN A 46 7.03 -1.18 -9.62
N ARG A 47 6.39 -0.01 -9.73
CA ARG A 47 5.49 0.29 -10.83
C ARG A 47 6.32 0.48 -12.09
N GLU A 48 6.49 -0.59 -12.88
CA GLU A 48 6.84 -0.45 -14.29
C GLU A 48 5.81 0.49 -14.91
N TRP A 49 6.26 1.63 -15.41
CA TRP A 49 5.48 2.48 -16.30
C TRP A 49 5.27 1.72 -17.62
N LYS A 50 4.53 0.62 -17.59
CA LYS A 50 4.01 0.01 -18.81
C LYS A 50 2.91 0.93 -19.28
N ASP A 51 3.27 1.78 -20.22
CA ASP A 51 2.43 2.51 -21.17
C ASP A 51 0.94 2.27 -20.94
N LEU A 52 0.38 2.94 -19.93
CA LEU A 52 -1.06 3.16 -19.93
C LEU A 52 -1.30 3.92 -21.22
N PRO A 53 -2.18 3.44 -22.12
CA PRO A 53 -2.58 4.20 -23.29
C PRO A 53 -3.46 5.34 -22.78
N ILE A 54 -2.82 6.33 -22.14
CA ILE A 54 -3.40 7.60 -21.71
C ILE A 54 -4.12 8.23 -22.91
N THR A 55 -3.56 8.03 -24.11
CA THR A 55 -4.16 8.39 -25.41
C THR A 55 -5.54 7.79 -25.68
N ARG A 56 -5.88 6.60 -25.15
CA ARG A 56 -7.21 5.98 -25.30
C ARG A 56 -8.23 6.43 -24.26
N ILE A 57 -7.77 6.96 -23.11
CA ILE A 57 -8.65 7.48 -22.05
C ILE A 57 -9.02 8.95 -22.32
N ILE A 58 -8.14 9.69 -23.00
CA ILE A 58 -8.35 11.11 -23.35
C ILE A 58 -9.37 11.30 -24.49
N SER A 59 -9.59 10.30 -25.34
CA SER A 59 -10.38 10.45 -26.58
C SER A 59 -11.91 10.62 -26.40
N GLY A 60 -12.38 10.97 -25.22
CA GLY A 60 -13.81 11.23 -24.96
C GLY A 60 -14.14 12.03 -23.70
N THR A 61 -13.13 12.48 -22.94
CA THR A 61 -13.36 13.14 -21.63
C THR A 61 -12.73 14.53 -21.61
N ASN A 62 -13.46 15.52 -21.11
CA ASN A 62 -13.02 16.92 -21.09
C ASN A 62 -11.67 17.06 -20.34
N PRO A 63 -10.62 17.68 -20.93
CA PRO A 63 -9.32 17.86 -20.30
C PRO A 63 -9.40 18.56 -18.92
N TYR A 64 -10.39 19.43 -18.71
CA TYR A 64 -10.61 20.08 -17.41
C TYR A 64 -11.01 19.09 -16.30
N PHE A 65 -11.68 17.97 -16.63
CA PHE A 65 -12.04 16.94 -15.66
C PHE A 65 -10.80 16.21 -15.12
N PHE A 66 -9.80 15.93 -15.96
CA PHE A 66 -8.55 15.32 -15.52
C PHE A 66 -7.74 16.26 -14.62
N ILE A 67 -7.70 17.55 -14.96
CA ILE A 67 -7.04 18.56 -14.12
C ILE A 67 -7.74 18.65 -12.76
N ALA A 68 -9.07 18.63 -12.73
CA ALA A 68 -9.84 18.60 -11.47
C ALA A 68 -9.58 17.34 -10.64
N GLN A 69 -9.51 16.16 -11.28
CA GLN A 69 -9.18 14.89 -10.61
C GLN A 69 -7.74 14.88 -10.08
N ALA A 70 -6.78 15.39 -10.85
CA ALA A 70 -5.38 15.51 -10.42
C ALA A 70 -5.24 16.48 -9.24
N PHE A 71 -5.93 17.62 -9.29
CA PHE A 71 -5.97 18.58 -8.20
C PHE A 71 -6.60 18.00 -6.93
N LEU A 72 -7.75 17.33 -7.04
CA LEU A 72 -8.42 16.67 -5.91
C LEU A 72 -7.54 15.57 -5.31
N SER A 73 -6.89 14.77 -6.14
CA SER A 73 -5.93 13.74 -5.70
C SER A 73 -4.74 14.35 -4.96
N ALA A 74 -4.21 15.48 -5.44
CA ALA A 74 -3.13 16.21 -4.77
C ALA A 74 -3.58 16.79 -3.42
N MET A 75 -4.81 17.31 -3.33
CA MET A 75 -5.39 17.75 -2.05
C MET A 75 -5.58 16.60 -1.08
N GLN A 76 -6.11 15.46 -1.53
CA GLN A 76 -6.26 14.26 -0.71
C GLN A 76 -4.92 13.75 -0.17
N ARG A 77 -3.87 13.75 -1.01
CA ARG A 77 -2.50 13.44 -0.58
C ARG A 77 -2.01 14.43 0.46
N ARG A 78 -2.19 15.74 0.24
CA ARG A 78 -1.78 16.78 1.18
C ARG A 78 -2.47 16.66 2.54
N ILE A 79 -3.77 16.39 2.57
CA ILE A 79 -4.53 16.18 3.81
C ILE A 79 -4.07 14.88 4.51
N GLY A 80 -3.73 13.83 3.75
CA GLY A 80 -3.09 12.64 4.29
C GLY A 80 -1.73 12.92 4.95
N MET A 81 -0.94 13.83 4.36
CA MET A 81 0.34 14.27 4.94
C MET A 81 0.17 15.13 6.20
N GLU A 82 -0.95 15.82 6.38
CA GLU A 82 -1.26 16.57 7.62
C GLU A 82 -1.46 15.64 8.84
N GLN A 83 -1.65 14.32 8.61
CA GLN A 83 -1.63 13.28 9.64
C GLN A 83 -0.26 12.59 9.78
N GLY A 84 0.78 13.13 9.14
CA GLY A 84 2.20 12.74 9.31
C GLY A 84 2.64 11.45 8.63
N VAL A 85 1.71 10.58 8.21
CA VAL A 85 2.01 9.24 7.71
C VAL A 85 1.20 8.90 6.46
N GLU A 86 1.84 8.37 5.42
CA GLU A 86 1.12 7.94 4.23
C GLU A 86 0.27 6.66 4.51
N PRO A 87 -0.94 6.53 3.96
CA PRO A 87 -1.71 5.30 4.05
C PRO A 87 -0.91 4.09 3.56
N GLY A 88 -0.81 3.04 4.38
CA GLY A 88 -0.02 1.85 4.07
C GLY A 88 1.47 1.97 4.41
N ALA A 89 1.90 3.05 5.09
CA ALA A 89 3.26 3.17 5.61
C ALA A 89 3.61 2.04 6.60
N GLU A 90 2.65 1.57 7.39
CA GLU A 90 2.83 0.43 8.29
C GLU A 90 3.07 -0.88 7.53
N MET A 91 2.39 -1.04 6.39
CA MET A 91 2.57 -2.20 5.50
C MET A 91 3.95 -2.15 4.83
N LEU A 92 4.37 -0.97 4.37
CA LEU A 92 5.71 -0.76 3.80
C LEU A 92 6.79 -1.01 4.86
N ALA A 93 6.60 -0.53 6.09
CA ALA A 93 7.52 -0.78 7.19
C ALA A 93 7.61 -2.28 7.54
N ALA A 94 6.49 -3.01 7.52
CA ALA A 94 6.50 -4.47 7.70
C ALA A 94 7.37 -5.16 6.64
N ILE A 95 7.19 -4.79 5.38
CA ILE A 95 7.96 -5.32 4.25
C ILE A 95 9.45 -5.01 4.43
N GLN A 96 9.79 -3.75 4.71
CA GLN A 96 11.18 -3.31 4.88
C GLN A 96 11.88 -4.04 6.03
N VAL A 97 11.25 -4.11 7.21
CA VAL A 97 11.88 -4.82 8.35
C VAL A 97 11.99 -6.31 8.09
N ALA A 98 11.01 -6.92 7.43
CA ALA A 98 11.11 -8.32 7.04
C ALA A 98 12.29 -8.54 6.07
N GLU A 99 12.48 -7.67 5.08
CA GLU A 99 13.62 -7.73 4.15
C GLU A 99 14.96 -7.49 4.87
N GLU A 100 15.03 -6.50 5.79
CA GLU A 100 16.20 -6.22 6.64
C GLU A 100 16.61 -7.43 7.49
N GLU A 101 15.64 -8.17 8.02
CA GLU A 101 15.83 -9.35 8.88
C GLU A 101 15.89 -10.68 8.09
N GLU A 102 15.92 -10.62 6.75
CA GLU A 102 15.92 -11.77 5.83
C GLU A 102 14.74 -12.74 6.03
N LEU A 103 13.59 -12.21 6.45
CA LEU A 103 12.34 -12.93 6.65
C LEU A 103 11.53 -13.02 5.35
N LYS A 104 10.71 -14.07 5.24
CA LYS A 104 9.82 -14.22 4.08
C LYS A 104 8.63 -13.27 4.20
N VAL A 105 8.33 -12.52 3.14
CA VAL A 105 7.13 -11.70 3.03
C VAL A 105 6.06 -12.44 2.21
N LEU A 106 4.82 -12.44 2.70
CA LEU A 106 3.66 -12.99 1.99
C LEU A 106 2.56 -11.93 1.87
N LEU A 107 2.00 -11.79 0.67
CA LEU A 107 0.84 -10.96 0.40
C LEU A 107 -0.43 -11.75 0.72
N ALA A 108 -1.14 -11.35 1.78
CA ALA A 108 -2.31 -12.07 2.30
C ALA A 108 -3.60 -11.73 1.56
N ASP A 109 -3.61 -10.65 0.77
CA ASP A 109 -4.78 -10.21 0.01
C ASP A 109 -4.79 -10.74 -1.43
N ARG A 110 -6.00 -10.98 -1.91
CA ARG A 110 -6.25 -11.32 -3.32
C ARG A 110 -6.25 -10.07 -4.19
N ASP A 111 -6.00 -10.24 -5.48
CA ASP A 111 -6.17 -9.19 -6.47
C ASP A 111 -7.58 -8.58 -6.40
N ILE A 112 -7.64 -7.24 -6.23
CA ILE A 112 -8.88 -6.48 -6.12
C ILE A 112 -9.82 -6.67 -7.31
N SER A 113 -9.27 -6.96 -8.50
CA SER A 113 -10.03 -7.22 -9.73
C SER A 113 -10.92 -8.45 -9.60
N ILE A 114 -10.53 -9.44 -8.79
CA ILE A 114 -11.35 -10.64 -8.52
C ILE A 114 -12.54 -10.26 -7.64
N THR A 115 -12.33 -9.38 -6.67
CA THR A 115 -13.39 -8.89 -5.77
C THR A 115 -14.42 -8.06 -6.53
N LEU A 116 -13.98 -7.12 -7.36
CA LEU A 116 -14.87 -6.25 -8.14
C LEU A 116 -15.73 -7.02 -9.16
N LYS A 117 -15.26 -8.16 -9.69
CA LYS A 117 -16.04 -9.01 -10.61
C LYS A 117 -17.22 -9.75 -9.97
N ARG A 118 -17.32 -9.74 -8.64
CA ARG A 118 -18.38 -10.43 -7.88
C ARG A 118 -19.45 -9.47 -7.35
N ALA A 119 -19.24 -8.16 -7.48
CA ALA A 119 -20.16 -7.13 -7.03
C ALA A 119 -21.18 -6.76 -8.11
#